data_AF-A0A8S4GZY4-F1
#
_entry.id   AF-A0A8S4GZY4-F1
#
_cell.length_a   1.000
_cell.length_b   1.000
_cell.length_c   1.000
_cell.angle_alpha   90.00
_cell.angle_beta   90.00
_cell.angle_gamma   90.00
#
_symmetry.space_group_name_H-M   'P 1'
#
loop_
_entity.id
_entity.type
_entity.pdbx_description
1 polymer ?
#
loop_
_entity_poly.entity_id
_entity_poly.type
_entity_poly.pdbx_seq_one_letter_code
_entity_poly.pdbx_strand_id
1 'polypeptide(L)'
;MEQAHFDNTVVVGDATWARDVQRKCVREATAALQIIETRITQNKGLSGGGVMLGRGGIALCYLHLDACFSDLPPYTPENEILVENAPQFSPSSCVQQAQVHLAAAEKMMASKQLRASFLEGLPGVLAIRATCHSRSGHTDRAVAAVRELEQLYDAIDQQLAPGECEVLYGRSGYLWSLCAVEDMVGSGTVNRELVTRVASRVIATGLQNAGAAGSEGARFGLWYEWHGKAYLGAAHGLCGILSTLLFAHTVFGTEALGVTPQQFADIVHRALRALLDERYASGNLPSSHGSRTDRLVQWCHGAPGLMMLLAQALPFVKRSLESPSPGCPAVPEQEIRDALAAASEVVWQRGLLRKGCGLCHGIAGNAYAFLAAFRATSDPTYLHRATAFASFMADSWRELADVPDRPFSLYEGLAGAVCLWFDMLRPLSANMPGFEADASPTRYSVDSTKRGSGCGNRSSQRVSLDEAAPNGKASSPTGGLLSRNLAKDLPKVPLLP
;
A
#
# COMPACT_ATOMS: atom_id res chain seq x y z
N MET A 1 10.26 26.49 -0.13
CA MET A 1 10.22 25.76 -1.41
C MET A 1 8.93 24.96 -1.45
N GLU A 2 8.06 25.31 -2.40
CA GLU A 2 6.89 24.51 -2.76
C GLU A 2 7.34 23.11 -3.19
N GLN A 3 6.49 22.10 -3.00
CA GLN A 3 6.76 20.77 -3.51
C GLN A 3 6.65 20.82 -5.04
N ALA A 4 7.71 20.42 -5.74
CA ALA A 4 7.72 20.49 -7.20
C ALA A 4 6.84 19.36 -7.82
N HIS A 5 5.93 19.75 -8.71
CA HIS A 5 5.06 18.85 -9.46
C HIS A 5 5.08 19.20 -10.96
N PHE A 6 4.55 18.31 -11.78
CA PHE A 6 4.20 18.57 -13.17
C PHE A 6 2.79 19.14 -13.24
N ASP A 7 2.54 19.99 -14.22
CA ASP A 7 1.17 20.36 -14.55
C ASP A 7 0.45 19.14 -15.12
N ASN A 8 -0.79 18.94 -14.70
CA ASN A 8 -1.56 17.82 -15.19
C ASN A 8 -2.19 18.15 -16.55
N THR A 9 -1.47 17.78 -17.61
CA THR A 9 -1.90 17.95 -19.01
C THR A 9 -2.40 16.65 -19.62
N VAL A 10 -2.69 15.61 -18.80
CA VAL A 10 -3.07 14.29 -19.31
C VAL A 10 -4.48 14.36 -19.88
N VAL A 11 -4.58 14.17 -21.19
CA VAL A 11 -5.87 14.02 -21.87
C VAL A 11 -6.32 12.59 -21.69
N VAL A 12 -7.52 12.44 -21.14
CA VAL A 12 -8.11 11.13 -20.90
C VAL A 12 -9.13 10.80 -21.98
N GLY A 13 -9.00 9.60 -22.54
CA GLY A 13 -9.89 9.10 -23.60
C GLY A 13 -11.01 8.20 -23.08
N ASP A 14 -11.64 7.48 -24.01
CA ASP A 14 -12.73 6.54 -23.75
C ASP A 14 -12.23 5.16 -23.25
N ALA A 15 -13.10 4.14 -23.30
CA ALA A 15 -12.76 2.78 -22.87
C ALA A 15 -11.60 2.14 -23.69
N THR A 16 -11.43 2.53 -24.95
CA THR A 16 -10.31 2.03 -25.78
C THR A 16 -8.99 2.58 -25.27
N TRP A 17 -8.97 3.86 -24.91
CA TRP A 17 -7.82 4.50 -24.28
C TRP A 17 -7.45 3.83 -22.96
N ALA A 18 -8.43 3.49 -22.12
CA ALA A 18 -8.15 2.81 -20.84
C ALA A 18 -7.48 1.44 -21.05
N ARG A 19 -7.90 0.69 -22.08
CA ARG A 19 -7.30 -0.60 -22.43
C ARG A 19 -5.88 -0.45 -22.99
N ASP A 20 -5.62 0.57 -23.79
CA ASP A 20 -4.28 0.88 -24.27
C ASP A 20 -3.35 1.31 -23.14
N VAL A 21 -3.86 2.08 -22.17
CA VAL A 21 -3.12 2.40 -20.94
C VAL A 21 -2.80 1.14 -20.15
N GLN A 22 -3.74 0.19 -20.00
CA GLN A 22 -3.47 -1.08 -19.32
C GLN A 22 -2.36 -1.90 -19.99
N ARG A 23 -2.38 -2.03 -21.33
CA ARG A 23 -1.31 -2.69 -22.10
C ARG A 23 0.05 -2.03 -21.86
N LYS A 24 0.07 -0.70 -21.92
CA LYS A 24 1.25 0.11 -21.63
C LYS A 24 1.74 -0.10 -20.20
N CYS A 25 0.85 -0.06 -19.20
CA CYS A 25 1.17 -0.30 -17.80
C CYS A 25 1.88 -1.65 -17.61
N VAL A 26 1.35 -2.74 -18.16
CA VAL A 26 1.97 -4.08 -18.02
C VAL A 26 3.34 -4.13 -18.69
N ARG A 27 3.47 -3.57 -19.90
CA ARG A 27 4.75 -3.52 -20.61
C ARG A 27 5.81 -2.74 -19.83
N GLU A 28 5.47 -1.56 -19.33
CA GLU A 28 6.41 -0.73 -18.56
C GLU A 28 6.71 -1.34 -17.18
N ALA A 29 5.75 -2.00 -16.55
CA ALA A 29 5.97 -2.74 -15.30
C ALA A 29 6.97 -3.90 -15.50
N THR A 30 6.80 -4.68 -16.58
CA THR A 30 7.76 -5.72 -16.98
C THR A 30 9.17 -5.15 -17.17
N ALA A 31 9.31 -4.03 -17.90
CA ALA A 31 10.60 -3.38 -18.12
C ALA A 31 11.22 -2.86 -16.81
N ALA A 32 10.42 -2.22 -15.95
CA ALA A 32 10.87 -1.72 -14.65
C ALA A 32 11.34 -2.86 -13.74
N LEU A 33 10.63 -3.98 -13.68
CA LEU A 33 11.05 -5.17 -12.93
C LEU A 33 12.36 -5.76 -13.43
N GLN A 34 12.57 -5.83 -14.75
CA GLN A 34 13.86 -6.27 -15.30
C GLN A 34 15.01 -5.35 -14.87
N ILE A 35 14.78 -4.04 -14.84
CA ILE A 35 15.77 -3.06 -14.35
C ILE A 35 16.04 -3.26 -12.86
N ILE A 36 14.98 -3.41 -12.04
CA ILE A 36 15.05 -3.70 -10.61
C ILE A 36 15.93 -4.94 -10.40
N GLU A 37 15.59 -6.08 -11.01
CA GLU A 37 16.34 -7.34 -10.85
C GLU A 37 17.80 -7.22 -11.30
N THR A 38 18.04 -6.59 -12.44
CA THR A 38 19.39 -6.44 -12.98
C THR A 38 20.27 -5.58 -12.05
N ARG A 39 19.74 -4.46 -11.53
CA ARG A 39 20.52 -3.46 -10.80
C ARG A 39 20.62 -3.74 -9.30
N ILE A 40 19.67 -4.47 -8.72
CA ILE A 40 19.66 -4.83 -7.29
C ILE A 40 20.78 -5.83 -6.91
N THR A 41 21.32 -6.58 -7.87
CA THR A 41 22.44 -7.53 -7.65
C THR A 41 23.68 -6.89 -7.02
N GLN A 42 23.83 -5.56 -7.11
CA GLN A 42 24.93 -4.80 -6.51
C GLN A 42 24.59 -4.18 -5.15
N ASN A 43 23.42 -4.50 -4.57
CA ASN A 43 22.84 -3.86 -3.39
C ASN A 43 22.77 -2.32 -3.48
N LYS A 44 22.74 -1.78 -4.70
CA LYS A 44 22.54 -0.36 -4.97
C LYS A 44 21.03 -0.11 -5.11
N GLY A 45 20.56 0.99 -4.54
CA GLY A 45 19.20 1.47 -4.72
C GLY A 45 18.12 0.89 -3.80
N LEU A 46 18.51 0.11 -2.78
CA LEU A 46 17.67 -0.36 -1.67
C LEU A 46 18.32 -0.04 -0.31
N SER A 47 17.54 -0.09 0.76
CA SER A 47 17.98 0.13 2.15
C SER A 47 17.57 -1.04 3.05
N GLY A 48 18.47 -2.01 3.24
CA GLY A 48 18.26 -3.11 4.19
C GLY A 48 17.20 -4.13 3.79
N GLY A 49 16.65 -4.83 4.79
CA GLY A 49 15.69 -5.92 4.60
C GLY A 49 14.21 -5.53 4.79
N GLY A 50 13.92 -4.34 5.33
CA GLY A 50 12.54 -3.90 5.60
C GLY A 50 11.67 -3.79 4.33
N VAL A 51 10.36 -3.67 4.54
CA VAL A 51 9.38 -3.64 3.43
C VAL A 51 9.37 -2.30 2.70
N MET A 52 9.52 -1.19 3.43
CA MET A 52 9.42 0.16 2.86
C MET A 52 10.50 0.41 1.81
N LEU A 53 11.76 0.20 2.21
CA LEU A 53 12.94 0.62 1.43
C LEU A 53 13.84 -0.54 0.99
N GLY A 54 13.57 -1.76 1.45
CA GLY A 54 14.49 -2.88 1.38
C GLY A 54 14.01 -4.05 0.52
N ARG A 55 14.72 -5.18 0.67
CA ARG A 55 14.41 -6.44 -0.03
C ARG A 55 13.02 -7.00 0.30
N GLY A 56 12.51 -6.77 1.52
CA GLY A 56 11.15 -7.15 1.89
C GLY A 56 10.10 -6.49 1.00
N GLY A 57 10.36 -5.25 0.54
CA GLY A 57 9.44 -4.53 -0.36
C GLY A 57 9.37 -5.15 -1.75
N ILE A 58 10.50 -5.67 -2.24
CA ILE A 58 10.53 -6.40 -3.51
C ILE A 58 9.81 -7.75 -3.39
N ALA A 59 10.00 -8.44 -2.26
CA ALA A 59 9.26 -9.67 -1.98
C ALA A 59 7.74 -9.42 -1.95
N LEU A 60 7.30 -8.35 -1.28
CA LEU A 60 5.89 -7.95 -1.25
C LEU A 60 5.39 -7.56 -2.66
N CYS A 61 6.20 -6.87 -3.46
CA CYS A 61 5.85 -6.56 -4.85
C CYS A 61 5.56 -7.84 -5.65
N TYR A 62 6.40 -8.88 -5.53
CA TYR A 62 6.15 -10.15 -6.20
C TYR A 62 4.91 -10.89 -5.68
N LEU A 63 4.64 -10.86 -4.38
CA LEU A 63 3.39 -11.43 -3.83
C LEU A 63 2.15 -10.65 -4.31
N HIS A 64 2.28 -9.34 -4.47
CA HIS A 64 1.23 -8.50 -5.03
C HIS A 64 0.94 -8.87 -6.49
N LEU A 65 1.99 -9.13 -7.27
CA LEU A 65 1.87 -9.64 -8.64
C LEU A 65 1.22 -11.03 -8.66
N ASP A 66 1.65 -11.96 -7.79
CA ASP A 66 1.03 -13.29 -7.65
C ASP A 66 -0.49 -13.21 -7.51
N ALA A 67 -0.99 -12.29 -6.67
CA ALA A 67 -2.43 -12.07 -6.51
C ALA A 67 -3.10 -11.57 -7.81
N CYS A 68 -2.44 -10.70 -8.57
CA CYS A 68 -2.95 -10.26 -9.87
C CYS A 68 -3.08 -11.40 -10.89
N PHE A 69 -2.19 -12.40 -10.85
CA PHE A 69 -2.23 -13.55 -11.78
C PHE A 69 -3.10 -14.72 -11.30
N SER A 70 -3.19 -14.95 -9.99
CA SER A 70 -3.91 -16.10 -9.42
C SER A 70 -5.43 -16.00 -9.55
N ASP A 71 -5.94 -14.77 -9.60
CA ASP A 71 -7.38 -14.51 -9.58
C ASP A 71 -8.00 -14.34 -10.98
N LEU A 72 -7.30 -14.77 -12.05
CA LEU A 72 -7.73 -14.57 -13.43
C LEU A 72 -8.55 -15.76 -13.96
N PRO A 73 -9.78 -15.56 -14.47
CA PRO A 73 -10.56 -16.60 -15.14
C PRO A 73 -9.86 -17.08 -16.42
N PRO A 74 -10.08 -18.32 -16.90
CA PRO A 74 -9.29 -18.93 -17.98
C PRO A 74 -9.13 -18.12 -19.28
N TYR A 75 -10.09 -17.24 -19.61
CA TYR A 75 -9.99 -16.30 -20.72
C TYR A 75 -10.71 -14.98 -20.37
N THR A 76 -9.93 -13.92 -20.10
CA THR A 76 -10.44 -12.55 -19.94
C THR A 76 -9.56 -11.56 -20.71
N PRO A 77 -10.05 -10.35 -21.04
CA PRO A 77 -9.22 -9.29 -21.62
C PRO A 77 -7.95 -8.97 -20.81
N GLU A 78 -8.02 -9.05 -19.48
CA GLU A 78 -6.86 -8.84 -18.60
C GLU A 78 -5.84 -9.96 -18.77
N ASN A 79 -6.31 -11.21 -18.86
CA ASN A 79 -5.47 -12.37 -19.12
C ASN A 79 -4.76 -12.28 -20.47
N GLU A 80 -5.45 -11.83 -21.52
CA GLU A 80 -4.85 -11.58 -22.84
C GLU A 80 -3.71 -10.55 -22.74
N ILE A 81 -3.97 -9.39 -22.10
CA ILE A 81 -2.95 -8.34 -21.92
C ILE A 81 -1.72 -8.87 -21.18
N LEU A 82 -1.94 -9.66 -20.11
CA LEU A 82 -0.87 -10.24 -19.31
C LEU A 82 -0.07 -11.30 -20.08
N VAL A 83 -0.73 -12.19 -20.80
CA VAL A 83 -0.06 -13.20 -21.65
C VAL A 83 0.78 -12.53 -22.74
N GLU A 84 0.29 -11.46 -23.35
CA GLU A 84 0.99 -10.72 -24.40
C GLU A 84 2.20 -9.92 -23.88
N ASN A 85 2.08 -9.28 -22.71
CA ASN A 85 3.03 -8.24 -22.26
C ASN A 85 3.86 -8.64 -21.01
N ALA A 86 3.54 -9.79 -20.41
CA ALA A 86 4.17 -10.32 -19.21
C ALA A 86 4.32 -11.87 -19.26
N PRO A 87 4.70 -12.49 -20.40
CA PRO A 87 4.69 -13.95 -20.57
C PRO A 87 5.66 -14.70 -19.63
N GLN A 88 6.65 -14.00 -19.07
CA GLN A 88 7.59 -14.55 -18.10
C GLN A 88 7.01 -14.70 -16.69
N PHE A 89 5.85 -14.13 -16.41
CA PHE A 89 5.22 -14.15 -15.10
C PHE A 89 4.10 -15.18 -15.03
N SER A 90 4.05 -15.86 -13.90
CA SER A 90 3.03 -16.82 -13.49
C SER A 90 2.95 -16.82 -11.96
N PRO A 91 1.83 -17.27 -11.35
CA PRO A 91 1.73 -17.34 -9.89
C PRO A 91 2.92 -18.05 -9.23
N SER A 92 3.32 -19.22 -9.76
CA SER A 92 4.46 -19.98 -9.22
C SER A 92 5.79 -19.24 -9.35
N SER A 93 6.03 -18.56 -10.47
CA SER A 93 7.25 -17.75 -10.65
C SER A 93 7.29 -16.55 -9.71
N CYS A 94 6.15 -15.89 -9.47
CA CYS A 94 6.05 -14.73 -8.58
C CYS A 94 6.34 -15.14 -7.12
N VAL A 95 5.72 -16.22 -6.64
CA VAL A 95 5.99 -16.74 -5.28
C VAL A 95 7.46 -17.16 -5.13
N GLN A 96 8.06 -17.78 -6.15
CA GLN A 96 9.47 -18.15 -6.12
C GLN A 96 10.38 -16.92 -6.03
N GLN A 97 10.13 -15.87 -6.82
CA GLN A 97 10.89 -14.62 -6.75
C GLN A 97 10.71 -13.93 -5.40
N ALA A 98 9.49 -13.91 -4.85
CA ALA A 98 9.24 -13.39 -3.52
C ALA A 98 10.10 -14.09 -2.46
N GLN A 99 10.20 -15.42 -2.51
CA GLN A 99 11.04 -16.21 -1.59
C GLN A 99 12.54 -15.88 -1.71
N VAL A 100 13.04 -15.64 -2.93
CA VAL A 100 14.45 -15.25 -3.16
C VAL A 100 14.75 -13.91 -2.47
N HIS A 101 13.91 -12.91 -2.68
CA HIS A 101 14.08 -11.59 -2.05
C HIS A 101 13.86 -11.64 -0.54
N LEU A 102 12.91 -12.45 -0.08
CA LEU A 102 12.64 -12.65 1.33
C LEU A 102 13.85 -13.25 2.07
N ALA A 103 14.49 -14.28 1.52
CA ALA A 103 15.69 -14.86 2.14
C ALA A 103 16.82 -13.82 2.28
N ALA A 104 16.99 -12.95 1.28
CA ALA A 104 17.94 -11.83 1.36
C ALA A 104 17.51 -10.80 2.43
N ALA A 105 16.22 -10.49 2.53
CA ALA A 105 15.66 -9.58 3.52
C ALA A 105 15.91 -10.08 4.94
N GLU A 106 15.60 -11.34 5.24
CA GLU A 106 15.81 -11.96 6.56
C GLU A 106 17.27 -11.89 7.01
N LYS A 107 18.20 -12.21 6.10
CA LYS A 107 19.65 -12.10 6.37
C LYS A 107 20.05 -10.67 6.73
N MET A 108 19.48 -9.67 6.06
CA MET A 108 19.76 -8.26 6.34
C MET A 108 19.13 -7.78 7.65
N MET A 109 17.98 -8.34 8.04
CA MET A 109 17.27 -7.99 9.28
C MET A 109 17.90 -8.62 10.53
N ALA A 110 18.55 -9.77 10.41
CA ALA A 110 19.18 -10.49 11.52
C ALA A 110 20.24 -9.68 12.30
N SER A 111 20.77 -8.60 11.71
CA SER A 111 21.82 -7.75 12.30
C SER A 111 21.34 -6.35 12.68
N LYS A 112 20.02 -6.09 12.62
CA LYS A 112 19.45 -4.75 12.82
C LYS A 112 18.76 -4.62 14.17
N GLN A 113 18.68 -3.38 14.63
CA GLN A 113 17.85 -3.02 15.78
C GLN A 113 16.39 -3.42 15.49
N LEU A 114 15.73 -3.95 16.52
CA LEU A 114 14.32 -4.31 16.45
C LEU A 114 13.49 -3.05 16.16
N ARG A 115 12.73 -3.09 15.07
CA ARG A 115 11.76 -2.07 14.66
C ARG A 115 10.38 -2.68 14.69
N ALA A 116 9.38 -1.90 15.10
CA ALA A 116 8.07 -2.41 15.49
C ALA A 116 7.13 -2.74 14.33
N SER A 117 7.29 -2.13 13.16
CA SER A 117 6.21 -2.09 12.17
C SER A 117 6.35 -3.10 11.04
N PHE A 118 5.26 -3.26 10.29
CA PHE A 118 5.27 -3.98 9.02
C PHE A 118 6.25 -3.35 8.01
N LEU A 119 6.22 -2.01 7.89
CA LEU A 119 6.97 -1.33 6.84
C LEU A 119 8.48 -1.30 7.11
N GLU A 120 8.88 -1.18 8.37
CA GLU A 120 10.27 -0.91 8.73
C GLU A 120 10.96 -2.06 9.46
N GLY A 121 10.19 -3.00 10.01
CA GLY A 121 10.67 -4.01 10.94
C GLY A 121 10.59 -5.45 10.47
N LEU A 122 11.12 -6.33 11.33
CA LEU A 122 11.00 -7.77 11.19
C LEU A 122 9.53 -8.25 11.13
N PRO A 123 8.56 -7.59 11.81
CA PRO A 123 7.15 -7.93 11.68
C PRO A 123 6.64 -8.06 10.23
N GLY A 124 7.00 -7.13 9.34
CA GLY A 124 6.58 -7.23 7.94
C GLY A 124 7.25 -8.35 7.16
N VAL A 125 8.53 -8.61 7.44
CA VAL A 125 9.27 -9.72 6.83
C VAL A 125 8.68 -11.07 7.25
N LEU A 126 8.29 -11.21 8.52
CA LEU A 126 7.63 -12.43 9.04
C LEU A 126 6.23 -12.61 8.45
N ALA A 127 5.45 -11.53 8.31
CA ALA A 127 4.15 -11.58 7.65
C ALA A 127 4.27 -12.01 6.18
N ILE A 128 5.23 -11.46 5.43
CA ILE A 128 5.52 -11.87 4.03
C ILE A 128 5.95 -13.34 3.99
N ARG A 129 6.77 -13.80 4.94
CA ARG A 129 7.17 -15.21 5.03
C ARG A 129 5.99 -16.13 5.25
N ALA A 130 5.11 -15.77 6.18
CA ALA A 130 3.89 -16.54 6.44
C ALA A 130 3.04 -16.66 5.17
N THR A 131 2.86 -15.56 4.43
CA THR A 131 2.16 -15.55 3.14
C THR A 131 2.83 -16.43 2.10
N CYS A 132 4.16 -16.34 1.92
CA CYS A 132 4.91 -17.20 0.99
C CYS A 132 4.73 -18.68 1.32
N HIS A 133 4.75 -19.07 2.60
CA HIS A 133 4.52 -20.45 3.02
C HIS A 133 3.09 -20.89 2.76
N SER A 134 2.10 -20.06 3.08
CA SER A 134 0.68 -20.33 2.83
C SER A 134 0.41 -20.56 1.34
N ARG A 135 0.88 -19.65 0.47
CA ARG A 135 0.75 -19.77 -0.99
C ARG A 135 1.45 -21.00 -1.57
N SER A 136 2.50 -21.48 -0.91
CA SER A 136 3.21 -22.71 -1.28
C SER A 136 2.57 -23.99 -0.72
N GLY A 137 1.44 -23.89 -0.01
CA GLY A 137 0.77 -25.03 0.62
C GLY A 137 1.45 -25.55 1.90
N HIS A 138 2.37 -24.78 2.49
CA HIS A 138 3.10 -25.15 3.71
C HIS A 138 2.48 -24.53 4.96
N THR A 139 1.24 -24.92 5.31
CA THR A 139 0.45 -24.32 6.39
C THR A 139 1.19 -24.29 7.74
N ASP A 140 1.85 -25.38 8.14
CA ASP A 140 2.59 -25.44 9.41
C ASP A 140 3.71 -24.39 9.50
N ARG A 141 4.40 -24.15 8.38
CA ARG A 141 5.45 -23.14 8.29
C ARG A 141 4.88 -21.72 8.29
N ALA A 142 3.71 -21.53 7.69
CA ALA A 142 3.00 -20.26 7.75
C ALA A 142 2.63 -19.93 9.20
N VAL A 143 2.02 -20.88 9.91
CA VAL A 143 1.65 -20.72 11.33
C VAL A 143 2.89 -20.47 12.19
N ALA A 144 3.99 -21.18 11.98
CA ALA A 144 5.24 -20.94 12.70
C ALA A 144 5.76 -19.51 12.52
N ALA A 145 5.72 -18.97 11.30
CA ALA A 145 6.10 -17.58 11.04
C ALA A 145 5.17 -16.56 11.72
N VAL A 146 3.86 -16.85 11.82
CA VAL A 146 2.93 -16.02 12.61
C VAL A 146 3.26 -16.08 14.10
N ARG A 147 3.59 -17.26 14.66
CA ARG A 147 4.00 -17.36 16.07
C ARG A 147 5.28 -16.58 16.37
N GLU A 148 6.26 -16.60 15.46
CA GLU A 148 7.45 -15.77 15.59
C GLU A 148 7.10 -14.27 15.58
N LEU A 149 6.18 -13.83 14.72
CA LEU A 149 5.70 -12.44 14.68
C LEU A 149 5.07 -12.02 16.02
N GLU A 150 4.23 -12.88 16.59
CA GLU A 150 3.54 -12.64 17.87
C GLU A 150 4.53 -12.56 19.04
N GLN A 151 5.57 -13.39 19.04
CA GLN A 151 6.61 -13.41 20.08
C GLN A 151 7.46 -12.12 20.11
N LEU A 152 7.46 -11.31 19.05
CA LEU A 152 8.18 -10.04 19.03
C LEU A 152 7.53 -8.96 19.89
N TYR A 153 6.23 -9.07 20.22
CA TYR A 153 5.49 -7.95 20.79
C TYR A 153 6.08 -7.43 22.10
N ASP A 154 6.39 -8.32 23.05
CA ASP A 154 6.86 -7.88 24.36
C ASP A 154 8.20 -7.14 24.28
N ALA A 155 9.11 -7.58 23.40
CA ALA A 155 10.38 -6.89 23.15
C ALA A 155 10.17 -5.54 22.42
N ILE A 156 9.25 -5.49 21.46
CA ILE A 156 8.88 -4.26 20.75
C ILE A 156 8.29 -3.25 21.74
N ASP A 157 7.30 -3.65 22.53
CA ASP A 157 6.57 -2.77 23.44
C ASP A 157 7.47 -2.19 24.53
N GLN A 158 8.45 -2.97 25.01
CA GLN A 158 9.47 -2.52 25.97
C GLN A 158 10.44 -1.48 25.39
N GLN A 159 10.76 -1.56 24.10
CA GLN A 159 11.68 -0.63 23.45
C GLN A 159 11.01 0.70 23.07
N LEU A 160 9.73 0.66 22.70
CA LEU A 160 9.00 1.83 22.23
C LEU A 160 8.73 2.81 23.37
N ALA A 161 8.87 4.11 23.08
CA ALA A 161 8.42 5.13 24.01
C ALA A 161 6.90 4.96 24.29
N PRO A 162 6.41 5.33 25.49
CA PRO A 162 5.00 5.11 25.84
C PRO A 162 4.00 5.70 24.84
N GLY A 163 4.32 6.86 24.24
CA GLY A 163 3.47 7.54 23.25
C GLY A 163 3.64 7.10 21.80
N GLU A 164 4.61 6.22 21.49
CA GLU A 164 4.98 5.90 20.11
C GLU A 164 4.00 4.91 19.48
N CYS A 165 3.03 5.46 18.74
CA CYS A 165 1.92 4.71 18.16
C CYS A 165 1.80 4.84 16.65
N GLU A 166 2.63 5.64 15.96
CA GLU A 166 2.45 5.85 14.52
C GLU A 166 2.78 4.61 13.65
N VAL A 167 2.58 4.70 12.33
CA VAL A 167 2.54 3.52 11.45
C VAL A 167 3.93 3.01 11.07
N LEU A 168 4.93 3.89 10.93
CA LEU A 168 6.25 3.45 10.45
C LEU A 168 7.12 2.84 11.54
N TYR A 169 7.00 3.27 12.79
CA TYR A 169 7.87 2.88 13.89
C TYR A 169 7.11 2.50 15.16
N GLY A 170 5.85 2.86 15.29
CA GLY A 170 5.05 2.65 16.50
C GLY A 170 4.13 1.43 16.49
N ARG A 171 3.31 1.38 17.54
CA ARG A 171 2.36 0.28 17.84
C ARG A 171 1.30 0.07 16.77
N SER A 172 0.83 1.10 16.07
CA SER A 172 -0.10 0.92 14.96
C SER A 172 0.55 0.16 13.80
N GLY A 173 1.83 0.40 13.50
CA GLY A 173 2.56 -0.39 12.51
C GLY A 173 2.67 -1.88 12.85
N TYR A 174 2.79 -2.21 14.14
CA TYR A 174 2.77 -3.60 14.61
C TYR A 174 1.37 -4.20 14.51
N LEU A 175 0.35 -3.48 14.99
CA LEU A 175 -1.06 -3.89 14.87
C LEU A 175 -1.47 -4.15 13.42
N TRP A 176 -1.00 -3.30 12.50
CA TRP A 176 -1.21 -3.50 11.07
C TRP A 176 -0.60 -4.82 10.58
N SER A 177 0.58 -5.20 11.08
CA SER A 177 1.22 -6.49 10.74
C SER A 177 0.36 -7.69 11.14
N LEU A 178 -0.26 -7.63 12.32
CA LEU A 178 -1.19 -8.67 12.80
C LEU A 178 -2.44 -8.75 11.92
N CYS A 179 -3.03 -7.60 11.56
CA CYS A 179 -4.20 -7.56 10.69
C CYS A 179 -3.86 -8.09 9.28
N ALA A 180 -2.73 -7.67 8.72
CA ALA A 180 -2.31 -8.05 7.38
C ALA A 180 -2.00 -9.55 7.27
N VAL A 181 -1.36 -10.15 8.27
CA VAL A 181 -1.07 -11.59 8.20
C VAL A 181 -2.32 -12.45 8.38
N GLU A 182 -3.28 -12.02 9.21
CA GLU A 182 -4.60 -12.67 9.31
C GLU A 182 -5.35 -12.63 7.98
N ASP A 183 -5.35 -11.47 7.30
CA ASP A 183 -5.97 -11.30 5.97
C ASP A 183 -5.23 -12.12 4.89
N MET A 184 -3.90 -12.11 4.90
CA MET A 184 -3.09 -12.77 3.88
C MET A 184 -3.02 -14.29 4.00
N VAL A 185 -3.00 -14.82 5.23
CA VAL A 185 -2.81 -16.26 5.47
C VAL A 185 -4.15 -16.97 5.65
N GLY A 186 -5.11 -16.32 6.32
CA GLY A 186 -6.43 -16.85 6.58
C GLY A 186 -6.91 -16.60 8.01
N SER A 187 -8.23 -16.53 8.17
CA SER A 187 -8.87 -16.29 9.46
C SER A 187 -8.54 -17.36 10.50
N GLY A 188 -8.34 -16.92 11.74
CA GLY A 188 -8.01 -17.75 12.89
C GLY A 188 -6.51 -18.04 13.07
N THR A 189 -5.63 -17.36 12.34
CA THR A 189 -4.18 -17.60 12.42
C THR A 189 -3.53 -16.81 13.56
N VAL A 190 -3.99 -15.57 13.78
CA VAL A 190 -3.45 -14.64 14.76
C VAL A 190 -4.14 -14.74 16.12
N ASN A 191 -3.36 -14.65 17.19
CA ASN A 191 -3.84 -14.60 18.56
C ASN A 191 -4.65 -13.31 18.83
N ARG A 192 -5.97 -13.48 18.98
CA ARG A 192 -6.91 -12.39 19.29
C ARG A 192 -6.61 -11.65 20.59
N GLU A 193 -6.09 -12.32 21.62
CA GLU A 193 -5.74 -11.65 22.89
C GLU A 193 -4.58 -10.68 22.70
N LEU A 194 -3.63 -11.03 21.83
CA LEU A 194 -2.52 -10.13 21.47
C LEU A 194 -3.06 -8.92 20.72
N VAL A 195 -3.95 -9.12 19.74
CA VAL A 195 -4.61 -8.02 19.02
C VAL A 195 -5.30 -7.06 19.99
N THR A 196 -6.11 -7.59 20.93
CA THR A 196 -6.75 -6.78 21.99
C THR A 196 -5.73 -6.00 22.79
N ARG A 197 -4.64 -6.63 23.23
CA ARG A 197 -3.59 -5.98 24.01
C ARG A 197 -2.98 -4.79 23.26
N VAL A 198 -2.63 -4.97 21.98
CA VAL A 198 -2.01 -3.92 21.17
C VAL A 198 -3.01 -2.81 20.83
N ALA A 199 -4.21 -3.16 20.37
CA ALA A 199 -5.23 -2.20 19.96
C ALA A 199 -5.71 -1.34 21.14
N SER A 200 -5.97 -1.96 22.29
CA SER A 200 -6.34 -1.23 23.51
C SER A 200 -5.21 -0.32 23.98
N ARG A 201 -3.94 -0.73 23.83
CA ARG A 201 -2.79 0.12 24.15
C ARG A 201 -2.74 1.35 23.25
N VAL A 202 -2.94 1.19 21.94
CA VAL A 202 -3.00 2.32 20.99
C VAL A 202 -4.13 3.28 21.38
N ILE A 203 -5.36 2.77 21.55
CA ILE A 203 -6.53 3.59 21.89
C ILE A 203 -6.35 4.29 23.24
N ALA A 204 -5.96 3.57 24.28
CA ALA A 204 -5.79 4.14 25.63
C ALA A 204 -4.72 5.24 25.64
N THR A 205 -3.61 5.04 24.92
CA THR A 205 -2.56 6.06 24.77
C THR A 205 -3.10 7.30 24.08
N GLY A 206 -3.85 7.14 22.98
CA GLY A 206 -4.45 8.26 22.27
C GLY A 206 -5.46 9.05 23.09
N LEU A 207 -6.31 8.37 23.87
CA LEU A 207 -7.28 8.99 24.77
C LEU A 207 -6.59 9.74 25.92
N GLN A 208 -5.56 9.12 26.54
CA GLN A 208 -4.79 9.75 27.61
C GLN A 208 -4.09 11.02 27.12
N ASN A 209 -3.43 10.94 25.97
CA ASN A 209 -2.75 12.08 25.36
C ASN A 209 -3.75 13.18 24.96
N ALA A 210 -4.94 12.82 24.47
CA ALA A 210 -5.99 13.77 24.16
C ALA A 210 -6.44 14.54 25.41
N GLY A 211 -6.58 13.86 26.55
CA GLY A 211 -6.85 14.51 27.83
C GLY A 211 -5.73 15.46 28.26
N ALA A 212 -4.46 15.07 28.07
CA ALA A 212 -3.30 15.89 28.41
C ALA A 212 -3.14 17.12 27.50
N ALA A 213 -3.57 17.03 26.23
CA ALA A 213 -3.55 18.13 25.26
C ALA A 213 -4.72 19.13 25.42
N GLY A 214 -5.52 19.01 26.49
CA GLY A 214 -6.55 19.99 26.84
C GLY A 214 -7.68 20.11 25.81
N SER A 215 -8.10 21.34 25.51
CA SER A 215 -9.24 21.59 24.61
C SER A 215 -8.99 21.12 23.18
N GLU A 216 -7.76 21.21 22.68
CA GLU A 216 -7.40 20.70 21.36
C GLU A 216 -7.48 19.18 21.35
N GLY A 217 -6.84 18.50 22.29
CA GLY A 217 -6.91 17.04 22.37
C GLY A 217 -8.34 16.52 22.51
N ALA A 218 -9.18 17.17 23.31
CA ALA A 218 -10.59 16.83 23.45
C ALA A 218 -11.37 16.93 22.12
N ARG A 219 -11.01 17.87 21.24
CA ARG A 219 -11.60 18.02 19.91
C ARG A 219 -11.23 16.84 18.99
N PHE A 220 -9.98 16.39 19.02
CA PHE A 220 -9.51 15.26 18.20
C PHE A 220 -10.00 13.90 18.69
N GLY A 221 -10.27 13.76 19.99
CA GLY A 221 -10.66 12.49 20.62
C GLY A 221 -9.49 11.50 20.79
N LEU A 222 -8.56 11.45 19.84
CA LEU A 222 -7.27 10.76 19.98
C LEU A 222 -6.13 11.73 19.63
N TRP A 223 -5.09 11.75 20.45
CA TRP A 223 -3.91 12.59 20.23
C TRP A 223 -2.62 11.77 20.23
N TYR A 224 -1.79 11.97 19.22
CA TYR A 224 -0.51 11.29 19.10
C TYR A 224 0.56 12.26 18.64
N GLU A 225 1.77 12.07 19.15
CA GLU A 225 2.93 12.84 18.74
C GLU A 225 4.06 11.91 18.36
N TRP A 226 4.78 12.30 17.31
CA TRP A 226 6.02 11.66 16.92
C TRP A 226 7.05 12.78 16.69
N HIS A 227 8.24 12.66 17.28
CA HIS A 227 9.27 13.71 17.28
C HIS A 227 8.72 15.11 17.67
N GLY A 228 7.86 15.17 18.70
CA GLY A 228 7.30 16.41 19.25
C GLY A 228 6.29 17.11 18.33
N LYS A 229 5.70 16.41 17.36
CA LYS A 229 4.67 16.96 16.47
C LYS A 229 3.45 16.06 16.42
N ALA A 230 2.27 16.67 16.50
CA ALA A 230 0.99 16.02 16.26
C ALA A 230 0.74 15.89 14.75
N TYR A 231 1.31 14.86 14.13
CA TYR A 231 1.16 14.60 12.70
C TYR A 231 -0.28 14.20 12.36
N LEU A 232 -0.76 14.62 11.19
CA LEU A 232 -2.12 14.30 10.72
C LEU A 232 -2.14 13.24 9.62
N GLY A 233 -1.07 13.14 8.82
CA GLY A 233 -1.01 12.27 7.63
C GLY A 233 -0.90 10.77 7.91
N ALA A 234 -0.82 9.95 6.84
CA ALA A 234 -0.94 8.49 6.94
C ALA A 234 0.31 7.78 7.47
N ALA A 235 1.51 8.34 7.31
CA ALA A 235 2.73 7.69 7.77
C ALA A 235 2.91 7.82 9.29
N HIS A 236 2.85 9.06 9.78
CA HIS A 236 3.25 9.38 11.16
C HIS A 236 2.10 9.89 12.04
N GLY A 237 0.88 9.95 11.50
CA GLY A 237 -0.20 10.75 12.06
C GLY A 237 -1.53 10.05 12.22
N LEU A 238 -2.52 10.85 12.61
CA LEU A 238 -3.85 10.37 12.95
C LEU A 238 -4.53 9.62 11.79
N CYS A 239 -4.31 10.00 10.52
CA CYS A 239 -4.88 9.26 9.38
C CYS A 239 -4.45 7.79 9.40
N GLY A 240 -3.15 7.53 9.57
CA GLY A 240 -2.61 6.17 9.53
C GLY A 240 -3.02 5.33 10.72
N ILE A 241 -3.05 5.94 11.91
CA ILE A 241 -3.48 5.28 13.15
C ILE A 241 -4.96 4.91 13.04
N LEU A 242 -5.81 5.83 12.59
CA LEU A 242 -7.25 5.56 12.42
C LEU A 242 -7.50 4.51 11.34
N SER A 243 -6.79 4.57 10.21
CA SER A 243 -6.84 3.54 9.16
C SER A 243 -6.47 2.16 9.70
N THR A 244 -5.46 2.07 10.57
CA THR A 244 -5.07 0.81 11.22
C THR A 244 -6.17 0.28 12.14
N LEU A 245 -6.79 1.16 12.94
CA LEU A 245 -7.87 0.77 13.85
C LEU A 245 -9.12 0.31 13.08
N LEU A 246 -9.47 0.98 11.98
CA LEU A 246 -10.55 0.58 11.08
C LEU A 246 -10.26 -0.77 10.41
N PHE A 247 -9.01 -1.04 10.06
CA PHE A 247 -8.60 -2.33 9.53
C PHE A 247 -8.73 -3.44 10.60
N ALA A 248 -8.22 -3.20 11.81
CA ALA A 248 -8.38 -4.13 12.93
C ALA A 248 -9.85 -4.42 13.25
N HIS A 249 -10.71 -3.39 13.21
CA HIS A 249 -12.16 -3.56 13.36
C HIS A 249 -12.74 -4.45 12.26
N THR A 250 -12.33 -4.26 11.01
CA THR A 250 -12.80 -5.05 9.87
C THR A 250 -12.41 -6.52 9.98
N VAL A 251 -11.19 -6.80 10.41
CA VAL A 251 -10.64 -8.17 10.48
C VAL A 251 -11.10 -8.92 11.73
N PHE A 252 -11.04 -8.27 12.89
CA PHE A 252 -11.24 -8.94 14.17
C PHE A 252 -12.56 -8.58 14.88
N GLY A 253 -13.26 -7.54 14.42
CA GLY A 253 -14.43 -6.97 15.08
C GLY A 253 -14.07 -6.06 16.25
N THR A 254 -15.01 -5.21 16.68
CA THR A 254 -14.75 -4.20 17.72
C THR A 254 -14.34 -4.76 19.08
N GLU A 255 -14.78 -5.97 19.43
CA GLU A 255 -14.40 -6.62 20.69
C GLU A 255 -12.87 -6.77 20.81
N ALA A 256 -12.19 -7.11 19.71
CA ALA A 256 -10.75 -7.25 19.66
C ALA A 256 -9.99 -5.91 19.74
N LEU A 257 -10.69 -4.77 19.80
CA LEU A 257 -10.08 -3.47 20.06
C LEU A 257 -10.10 -3.12 21.56
N GLY A 258 -10.82 -3.92 22.37
CA GLY A 258 -11.01 -3.72 23.81
C GLY A 258 -11.81 -2.47 24.15
N VAL A 259 -12.72 -2.07 23.27
CA VAL A 259 -13.69 -0.99 23.46
C VAL A 259 -15.08 -1.45 23.02
N THR A 260 -16.13 -0.78 23.46
CA THR A 260 -17.48 -1.05 22.98
C THR A 260 -17.68 -0.53 21.54
N PRO A 261 -18.63 -1.08 20.76
CA PRO A 261 -19.02 -0.53 19.46
C PRO A 261 -19.31 0.97 19.51
N GLN A 262 -20.00 1.44 20.54
CA GLN A 262 -20.34 2.85 20.70
C GLN A 262 -19.09 3.73 20.95
N GLN A 263 -18.17 3.28 21.82
CA GLN A 263 -16.91 4.00 22.06
C GLN A 263 -16.06 4.07 20.79
N PHE A 264 -16.02 3.00 20.01
CA PHE A 264 -15.30 2.98 18.74
C PHE A 264 -15.91 3.93 17.71
N ALA A 265 -17.25 3.95 17.58
CA ALA A 265 -17.95 4.91 16.74
C ALA A 265 -17.63 6.37 17.14
N ASP A 266 -17.63 6.68 18.43
CA ASP A 266 -17.29 8.01 18.92
C ASP A 266 -15.84 8.41 18.60
N ILE A 267 -14.90 7.47 18.76
CA ILE A 267 -13.49 7.65 18.40
C ILE A 267 -13.36 7.99 16.91
N VAL A 268 -13.99 7.19 16.04
CA VAL A 268 -13.94 7.38 14.59
C VAL A 268 -14.53 8.73 14.20
N HIS A 269 -15.73 9.05 14.68
CA HIS A 269 -16.42 10.29 14.32
C HIS A 269 -15.69 11.56 14.82
N ARG A 270 -15.13 11.56 16.04
CA ARG A 270 -14.34 12.70 16.55
C ARG A 270 -13.06 12.89 15.74
N ALA A 271 -12.33 11.81 15.47
CA ALA A 271 -11.09 11.88 14.70
C ALA A 271 -11.35 12.37 13.26
N LEU A 272 -12.40 11.85 12.60
CA LEU A 272 -12.82 12.32 11.28
C LEU A 272 -13.21 13.79 11.29
N ARG A 273 -14.06 14.22 12.24
CA ARG A 273 -14.46 15.63 12.39
C ARG A 273 -13.23 16.53 12.52
N ALA A 274 -12.32 16.20 13.44
CA ALA A 274 -11.14 17.00 13.67
C ALA A 274 -10.24 17.07 12.42
N LEU A 275 -10.02 15.97 11.71
CA LEU A 275 -9.26 15.96 10.46
C LEU A 275 -9.93 16.81 9.36
N LEU A 276 -11.26 16.77 9.25
CA LEU A 276 -12.00 17.57 8.27
C LEU A 276 -11.91 19.06 8.57
N ASP A 277 -11.92 19.43 9.85
CA ASP A 277 -11.81 20.83 10.33
C ASP A 277 -10.38 21.38 10.20
N GLU A 278 -9.34 20.52 10.20
CA GLU A 278 -7.93 20.92 10.03
C GLU A 278 -7.55 21.23 8.57
N ARG A 279 -8.38 20.85 7.60
CA ARG A 279 -8.04 21.02 6.18
C ARG A 279 -7.81 22.48 5.83
N TYR A 280 -6.85 22.71 4.93
CA TYR A 280 -6.69 24.01 4.30
C TYR A 280 -7.89 24.34 3.42
N ALA A 281 -8.07 25.63 3.09
CA ALA A 281 -9.09 26.09 2.15
C ALA A 281 -8.99 25.41 0.77
N SER A 282 -7.81 24.91 0.38
CA SER A 282 -7.62 24.13 -0.84
C SER A 282 -8.28 22.74 -0.81
N GLY A 283 -8.63 22.23 0.37
CA GLY A 283 -9.02 20.83 0.59
C GLY A 283 -7.86 19.91 0.98
N ASN A 284 -6.61 20.40 0.98
CA ASN A 284 -5.44 19.62 1.41
C ASN A 284 -5.36 19.49 2.94
N LEU A 285 -4.67 18.46 3.43
CA LEU A 285 -4.44 18.24 4.86
C LEU A 285 -3.06 18.79 5.28
N PRO A 286 -2.95 19.52 6.40
CA PRO A 286 -1.66 19.88 6.98
C PRO A 286 -0.81 18.65 7.31
N SER A 287 0.51 18.80 7.30
CA SER A 287 1.41 17.72 7.71
C SER A 287 1.21 17.33 9.18
N SER A 288 0.97 18.33 10.02
CA SER A 288 0.78 18.26 11.46
C SER A 288 -0.14 19.39 11.90
N HIS A 289 -0.80 19.22 13.04
CA HIS A 289 -1.60 20.28 13.66
C HIS A 289 -0.78 21.57 13.82
N GLY A 290 -1.42 22.71 13.57
CA GLY A 290 -0.80 24.04 13.60
C GLY A 290 0.12 24.38 12.41
N SER A 291 0.36 23.44 11.49
CA SER A 291 1.10 23.73 10.25
C SER A 291 0.25 24.63 9.35
N ARG A 292 0.89 25.68 8.81
CA ARG A 292 0.24 26.68 7.94
C ARG A 292 0.72 26.63 6.50
N THR A 293 1.57 25.66 6.16
CA THR A 293 2.17 25.54 4.84
C THR A 293 1.47 24.44 4.03
N ASP A 294 0.58 24.86 3.15
CA ASP A 294 -0.08 23.97 2.20
C ASP A 294 0.85 23.66 1.01
N ARG A 295 1.67 22.61 1.17
CA ARG A 295 2.63 22.21 0.13
C ARG A 295 2.65 20.72 -0.17
N LEU A 296 2.51 19.87 0.84
CA LEU A 296 2.70 18.42 0.69
C LEU A 296 1.42 17.76 0.16
N VAL A 297 1.56 17.06 -0.96
CA VAL A 297 0.49 16.25 -1.59
C VAL A 297 1.03 14.84 -1.75
N GLN A 298 1.14 14.13 -0.63
CA GLN A 298 1.80 12.83 -0.52
C GLN A 298 0.96 11.89 0.34
N TRP A 299 1.13 10.57 0.18
CA TRP A 299 0.52 9.60 1.11
C TRP A 299 0.94 9.87 2.55
N CYS A 300 2.25 10.05 2.79
CA CYS A 300 2.75 10.28 4.14
C CYS A 300 2.21 11.57 4.78
N HIS A 301 2.04 12.63 3.98
CA HIS A 301 1.54 13.94 4.42
C HIS A 301 0.72 14.64 3.33
N GLY A 302 -0.58 14.83 3.57
CA GLY A 302 -1.47 15.61 2.72
C GLY A 302 -2.72 14.85 2.27
N ALA A 303 -3.37 15.41 1.25
CA ALA A 303 -4.63 14.94 0.67
C ALA A 303 -4.63 13.45 0.29
N PRO A 304 -3.58 12.85 -0.30
CA PRO A 304 -3.61 11.44 -0.68
C PRO A 304 -3.84 10.50 0.52
N GLY A 305 -3.14 10.71 1.64
CA GLY A 305 -3.32 9.92 2.85
C GLY A 305 -4.71 10.14 3.48
N LEU A 306 -5.22 11.38 3.45
CA LEU A 306 -6.57 11.70 3.89
C LEU A 306 -7.63 10.98 3.05
N MET A 307 -7.49 11.00 1.72
CA MET A 307 -8.44 10.35 0.81
C MET A 307 -8.56 8.86 1.07
N MET A 308 -7.44 8.17 1.32
CA MET A 308 -7.45 6.74 1.64
C MET A 308 -8.18 6.46 2.95
N LEU A 309 -7.94 7.27 4.00
CA LEU A 309 -8.70 7.15 5.24
C LEU A 309 -10.21 7.39 5.02
N LEU A 310 -10.57 8.46 4.33
CA LEU A 310 -11.97 8.81 4.07
C LEU A 310 -12.69 7.72 3.27
N ALA A 311 -12.01 7.15 2.26
CA ALA A 311 -12.51 6.02 1.48
C ALA A 311 -12.74 4.78 2.37
N GLN A 312 -11.79 4.47 3.26
CA GLN A 312 -11.90 3.36 4.21
C GLN A 312 -13.01 3.57 5.26
N ALA A 313 -13.21 4.81 5.72
CA ALA A 313 -14.21 5.15 6.72
C ALA A 313 -15.63 5.27 6.14
N LEU A 314 -15.78 5.48 4.83
CA LEU A 314 -17.07 5.68 4.18
C LEU A 314 -18.05 4.50 4.40
N PRO A 315 -17.66 3.21 4.26
CA PRO A 315 -18.54 2.09 4.57
C PRO A 315 -18.87 1.92 6.05
N PHE A 316 -18.03 2.45 6.95
CA PHE A 316 -18.28 2.46 8.40
C PHE A 316 -19.42 3.46 8.70
N VAL A 317 -19.23 4.74 8.36
CA VAL A 317 -20.22 5.79 8.65
C VAL A 317 -21.59 5.58 7.98
N LYS A 318 -21.67 4.76 6.93
CA LYS A 318 -22.93 4.38 6.26
C LYS A 318 -23.81 3.46 7.10
N ARG A 319 -23.23 2.67 8.00
CA ARG A 319 -23.98 1.67 8.77
C ARG A 319 -24.74 2.38 9.89
N SER A 320 -26.06 2.24 9.92
CA SER A 320 -26.90 2.87 10.94
C SER A 320 -26.54 2.47 12.38
N LEU A 321 -25.92 1.30 12.58
CA LEU A 321 -25.44 0.79 13.87
C LEU A 321 -24.18 1.50 14.41
N GLU A 322 -23.54 2.34 13.59
CA GLU A 322 -22.31 3.05 13.94
C GLU A 322 -22.57 4.56 14.16
N SER A 323 -23.82 4.91 14.48
CA SER A 323 -24.18 6.27 14.88
C SER A 323 -23.44 6.65 16.18
N PRO A 324 -22.81 7.83 16.24
CA PRO A 324 -22.09 8.25 17.42
C PRO A 324 -23.05 8.60 18.57
N SER A 325 -22.55 8.60 19.80
CA SER A 325 -23.31 8.91 21.01
C SER A 325 -23.89 10.33 20.94
N PRO A 326 -25.00 10.61 21.63
CA PRO A 326 -25.49 11.98 21.79
C PRO A 326 -24.37 12.92 22.29
N GLY A 327 -24.13 14.02 21.57
CA GLY A 327 -23.07 14.99 21.88
C GLY A 327 -21.69 14.67 21.28
N CYS A 328 -21.53 13.54 20.58
CA CYS A 328 -20.37 13.31 19.73
C CYS A 328 -20.63 13.89 18.32
N PRO A 329 -19.67 14.62 17.72
CA PRO A 329 -19.89 15.26 16.42
C PRO A 329 -19.97 14.21 15.31
N ALA A 330 -21.18 13.98 14.80
CA ALA A 330 -21.37 13.11 13.66
C ALA A 330 -20.72 13.67 12.39
N VAL A 331 -20.22 12.75 11.56
CA VAL A 331 -19.70 13.04 10.22
C VAL A 331 -20.59 12.27 9.25
N PRO A 332 -21.51 12.94 8.54
CA PRO A 332 -22.43 12.29 7.62
C PRO A 332 -21.71 11.83 6.34
N GLU A 333 -22.31 10.84 5.66
CA GLU A 333 -21.79 10.28 4.41
C GLU A 333 -21.46 11.37 3.37
N GLN A 334 -22.38 12.32 3.19
CA GLN A 334 -22.22 13.37 2.18
C GLN A 334 -20.99 14.23 2.44
N GLU A 335 -20.69 14.53 3.71
CA GLU A 335 -19.53 15.35 4.06
C GLU A 335 -18.20 14.63 3.76
N ILE A 336 -18.15 13.31 3.94
CA ILE A 336 -17.00 12.50 3.52
C ILE A 336 -16.84 12.53 2.00
N ARG A 337 -17.95 12.45 1.24
CA ARG A 337 -17.91 12.53 -0.23
C ARG A 337 -17.44 13.89 -0.72
N ASP A 338 -17.92 14.98 -0.11
CA ASP A 338 -17.49 16.35 -0.43
C ASP A 338 -16.00 16.54 -0.09
N ALA A 339 -15.55 15.96 1.02
CA ALA A 339 -14.14 15.98 1.40
C ALA A 339 -13.24 15.18 0.46
N LEU A 340 -13.70 14.01 0.01
CA LEU A 340 -13.02 13.22 -1.03
C LEU A 340 -12.92 14.00 -2.34
N ALA A 341 -14.00 14.66 -2.77
CA ALA A 341 -14.00 15.47 -3.98
C ALA A 341 -13.00 16.64 -3.89
N ALA A 342 -13.02 17.40 -2.79
CA ALA A 342 -12.09 18.51 -2.58
C ALA A 342 -10.63 18.05 -2.52
N ALA A 343 -10.32 16.98 -1.77
CA ALA A 343 -8.98 16.43 -1.70
C ALA A 343 -8.51 15.86 -3.06
N SER A 344 -9.44 15.28 -3.83
CA SER A 344 -9.17 14.77 -5.18
C SER A 344 -8.80 15.87 -6.16
N GLU A 345 -9.38 17.07 -6.06
CA GLU A 345 -8.93 18.23 -6.86
C GLU A 345 -7.50 18.62 -6.54
N VAL A 346 -7.11 18.61 -5.25
CA VAL A 346 -5.72 18.88 -4.85
C VAL A 346 -4.78 17.86 -5.47
N VAL A 347 -5.10 16.57 -5.34
CA VAL A 347 -4.25 15.51 -5.91
C VAL A 347 -4.22 15.62 -7.43
N TRP A 348 -5.33 15.94 -8.09
CA TRP A 348 -5.38 16.08 -9.55
C TRP A 348 -4.47 17.20 -10.05
N GLN A 349 -4.47 18.35 -9.37
CA GLN A 349 -3.70 19.53 -9.78
C GLN A 349 -2.22 19.43 -9.40
N ARG A 350 -1.90 18.84 -8.24
CA ARG A 350 -0.57 18.93 -7.61
C ARG A 350 0.09 17.58 -7.34
N GLY A 351 -0.55 16.47 -7.70
CA GLY A 351 -0.14 15.11 -7.34
C GLY A 351 0.80 14.42 -8.31
N LEU A 352 1.07 14.98 -9.50
CA LEU A 352 2.12 14.48 -10.41
C LEU A 352 3.49 14.95 -9.92
N LEU A 353 4.00 14.30 -8.87
CA LEU A 353 5.20 14.77 -8.16
C LEU A 353 6.49 14.55 -8.97
N ARG A 354 7.37 15.54 -8.95
CA ARG A 354 8.74 15.41 -9.49
C ARG A 354 9.68 14.58 -8.60
N LYS A 355 9.17 14.07 -7.48
CA LYS A 355 9.94 13.32 -6.47
C LYS A 355 10.13 11.85 -6.82
N GLY A 356 9.46 11.35 -7.87
CA GLY A 356 9.62 9.99 -8.37
C GLY A 356 8.32 9.20 -8.42
N CYS A 357 8.45 7.90 -8.68
CA CYS A 357 7.32 7.02 -8.96
C CYS A 357 6.78 6.25 -7.74
N GLY A 358 7.43 6.30 -6.57
CA GLY A 358 7.09 5.46 -5.41
C GLY A 358 5.76 5.75 -4.72
N LEU A 359 5.44 4.95 -3.69
CA LEU A 359 4.18 5.01 -2.95
C LEU A 359 4.13 6.08 -1.85
N CYS A 360 5.24 6.38 -1.17
CA CYS A 360 5.23 7.24 0.01
C CYS A 360 4.91 8.70 -0.34
N HIS A 361 5.57 9.19 -1.39
CA HIS A 361 5.53 10.59 -1.82
C HIS A 361 5.90 10.70 -3.31
N GLY A 362 5.38 9.78 -4.10
CA GLY A 362 5.53 9.74 -5.56
C GLY A 362 4.18 9.64 -6.26
N ILE A 363 4.24 9.55 -7.58
CA ILE A 363 3.04 9.53 -8.45
C ILE A 363 2.17 8.30 -8.14
N ALA A 364 2.77 7.14 -7.86
CA ALA A 364 2.00 5.91 -7.66
C ALA A 364 1.12 5.97 -6.41
N GLY A 365 1.66 6.42 -5.27
CA GLY A 365 0.87 6.57 -4.04
C GLY A 365 -0.30 7.54 -4.19
N ASN A 366 -0.08 8.61 -4.95
CA ASN A 366 -1.13 9.59 -5.25
C ASN A 366 -2.21 9.00 -6.16
N ALA A 367 -1.86 8.12 -7.11
CA ALA A 367 -2.85 7.42 -7.92
C ALA A 367 -3.68 6.42 -7.11
N TYR A 368 -3.06 5.73 -6.13
CA TYR A 368 -3.80 4.85 -5.21
C TYR A 368 -4.86 5.59 -4.41
N ALA A 369 -4.68 6.88 -4.08
CA ALA A 369 -5.71 7.67 -3.41
C ALA A 369 -6.98 7.80 -4.26
N PHE A 370 -6.84 7.94 -5.59
CA PHE A 370 -7.99 7.90 -6.50
C PHE A 370 -8.60 6.49 -6.58
N LEU A 371 -7.78 5.44 -6.63
CA LEU A 371 -8.31 4.07 -6.61
C LEU A 371 -9.11 3.80 -5.34
N ALA A 372 -8.63 4.26 -4.17
CA ALA A 372 -9.34 4.14 -2.90
C ALA A 372 -10.72 4.82 -2.96
N ALA A 373 -10.75 6.07 -3.43
CA ALA A 373 -11.99 6.82 -3.61
C ALA A 373 -12.93 6.15 -4.62
N PHE A 374 -12.40 5.61 -5.74
CA PHE A 374 -13.18 4.85 -6.72
C PHE A 374 -13.84 3.63 -6.09
N ARG A 375 -13.07 2.79 -5.37
CA ARG A 375 -13.61 1.59 -4.70
C ARG A 375 -14.70 1.94 -3.69
N ALA A 376 -14.55 3.03 -2.93
CA ALA A 376 -15.49 3.41 -1.89
C ALA A 376 -16.77 4.08 -2.42
N THR A 377 -16.70 4.77 -3.56
CA THR A 377 -17.79 5.61 -4.06
C THR A 377 -18.44 5.11 -5.35
N SER A 378 -17.75 4.26 -6.11
CA SER A 378 -18.06 3.86 -7.48
C SER A 378 -18.14 5.02 -8.48
N ASP A 379 -17.61 6.21 -8.15
CA ASP A 379 -17.58 7.36 -9.06
C ASP A 379 -16.45 7.20 -10.09
N PRO A 380 -16.78 7.10 -11.40
CA PRO A 380 -15.80 6.84 -12.45
C PRO A 380 -14.77 7.96 -12.62
N THR A 381 -15.04 9.17 -12.12
CA THR A 381 -14.09 10.29 -12.13
C THR A 381 -12.77 9.91 -11.45
N TYR A 382 -12.84 9.17 -10.33
CA TYR A 382 -11.62 8.77 -9.63
C TYR A 382 -10.83 7.72 -10.43
N LEU A 383 -11.50 6.73 -11.04
CA LEU A 383 -10.82 5.75 -11.89
C LEU A 383 -10.12 6.42 -13.09
N HIS A 384 -10.80 7.40 -13.68
CA HIS A 384 -10.26 8.21 -14.77
C HIS A 384 -8.97 8.93 -14.36
N ARG A 385 -8.96 9.55 -13.17
CA ARG A 385 -7.77 10.21 -12.61
C ARG A 385 -6.64 9.24 -12.29
N ALA A 386 -6.95 8.08 -11.70
CA ALA A 386 -5.96 7.03 -11.46
C ALA A 386 -5.31 6.55 -12.77
N THR A 387 -6.12 6.34 -13.80
CA THR A 387 -5.65 5.90 -15.13
C THR A 387 -4.76 6.95 -15.78
N ALA A 388 -5.10 8.24 -15.66
CA ALA A 388 -4.27 9.34 -16.14
C ALA A 388 -2.89 9.36 -15.47
N PHE A 389 -2.85 9.21 -14.14
CA PHE A 389 -1.61 9.18 -13.37
C PHE A 389 -0.74 7.97 -13.74
N ALA A 390 -1.35 6.79 -13.87
CA ALA A 390 -0.66 5.58 -14.30
C ALA A 390 -0.08 5.72 -15.71
N SER A 391 -0.85 6.32 -16.64
CA SER A 391 -0.41 6.58 -18.02
C SER A 391 0.75 7.56 -18.09
N PHE A 392 0.66 8.70 -17.38
CA PHE A 392 1.74 9.69 -17.30
C PHE A 392 3.01 9.07 -16.72
N MET A 393 2.88 8.30 -15.64
CA MET A 393 4.01 7.63 -15.02
C MET A 393 4.63 6.63 -16.00
N ALA A 394 3.82 5.90 -16.77
CA ALA A 394 4.32 4.97 -17.78
C ALA A 394 5.11 5.66 -18.91
N ASP A 395 4.84 6.93 -19.24
CA ASP A 395 5.65 7.70 -20.19
C ASP A 395 6.95 8.24 -19.58
N SER A 396 6.90 8.65 -18.31
CA SER A 396 7.96 9.45 -17.70
C SER A 396 8.87 8.68 -16.73
N TRP A 397 8.55 7.42 -16.39
CA TRP A 397 9.24 6.72 -15.31
C TRP A 397 10.75 6.58 -15.52
N ARG A 398 11.24 6.51 -16.76
CA ARG A 398 12.69 6.40 -17.03
C ARG A 398 13.46 7.64 -16.58
N GLU A 399 12.86 8.82 -16.70
CA GLU A 399 13.44 10.08 -16.22
C GLU A 399 13.32 10.21 -14.69
N LEU A 400 12.31 9.56 -14.12
CA LEU A 400 12.00 9.61 -12.69
C LEU A 400 12.65 8.48 -11.88
N ALA A 401 13.16 7.43 -12.55
CA ALA A 401 13.58 6.18 -11.92
C ALA A 401 14.70 6.36 -10.90
N ASP A 402 15.68 7.21 -11.21
CA ASP A 402 16.88 7.44 -10.38
C ASP A 402 16.77 8.70 -9.51
N VAL A 403 15.60 9.37 -9.47
CA VAL A 403 15.35 10.55 -8.61
C VAL A 403 15.34 10.21 -7.11
N PRO A 404 14.69 9.11 -6.65
CA PRO A 404 14.61 8.80 -5.23
C PRO A 404 15.94 8.28 -4.66
N ASP A 405 16.12 8.36 -3.35
CA ASP A 405 17.32 7.82 -2.68
C ASP A 405 17.40 6.29 -2.78
N ARG A 406 16.23 5.62 -2.76
CA ARG A 406 16.06 4.17 -2.95
C ARG A 406 15.24 3.88 -4.21
N PRO A 407 15.84 4.05 -5.41
CA PRO A 407 15.15 4.02 -6.71
C PRO A 407 14.43 2.71 -7.04
N PHE A 408 14.75 1.60 -6.37
CA PHE A 408 14.08 0.30 -6.62
C PHE A 408 13.09 -0.09 -5.53
N SER A 409 13.08 0.63 -4.41
CA SER A 409 12.25 0.25 -3.27
C SER A 409 10.75 0.37 -3.53
N LEU A 410 9.95 -0.23 -2.64
CA LEU A 410 8.51 -0.21 -2.74
C LEU A 410 7.94 1.20 -2.50
N TYR A 411 8.40 1.91 -1.46
CA TYR A 411 7.81 3.18 -1.05
C TYR A 411 8.45 4.42 -1.66
N GLU A 412 9.68 4.35 -2.16
CA GLU A 412 10.31 5.49 -2.88
C GLU A 412 10.45 5.23 -4.39
N GLY A 413 10.64 3.96 -4.77
CA GLY A 413 11.16 3.59 -6.08
C GLY A 413 10.17 2.87 -7.00
N LEU A 414 10.75 2.19 -7.99
CA LEU A 414 10.05 1.54 -9.09
C LEU A 414 9.17 0.37 -8.66
N ALA A 415 9.47 -0.33 -7.55
CA ALA A 415 8.61 -1.45 -7.12
C ALA A 415 7.19 -0.98 -6.77
N GLY A 416 7.05 0.23 -6.21
CA GLY A 416 5.74 0.85 -6.00
C GLY A 416 4.99 1.16 -7.30
N ALA A 417 5.72 1.63 -8.31
CA ALA A 417 5.17 1.92 -9.64
C ALA A 417 4.66 0.65 -10.33
N VAL A 418 5.44 -0.43 -10.21
CA VAL A 418 5.09 -1.77 -10.71
C VAL A 418 3.78 -2.25 -10.09
N CYS A 419 3.64 -2.17 -8.76
CA CYS A 419 2.39 -2.56 -8.09
C CYS A 419 1.17 -1.82 -8.64
N LEU A 420 1.27 -0.48 -8.79
CA LEU A 420 0.18 0.32 -9.35
C LEU A 420 -0.17 -0.12 -10.78
N TRP A 421 0.83 -0.28 -11.65
CA TRP A 421 0.58 -0.61 -13.06
C TRP A 421 -0.12 -1.95 -13.23
N PHE A 422 0.23 -2.95 -12.43
CA PHE A 422 -0.51 -4.22 -12.40
C PHE A 422 -1.92 -4.05 -11.81
N ASP A 423 -2.07 -3.22 -10.78
CA ASP A 423 -3.37 -2.93 -10.17
C ASP A 423 -4.34 -2.20 -11.10
N MET A 424 -3.86 -1.46 -12.09
CA MET A 424 -4.71 -0.84 -13.11
C MET A 424 -5.46 -1.87 -13.97
N LEU A 425 -5.07 -3.14 -13.96
CA LEU A 425 -5.84 -4.22 -14.59
C LEU A 425 -7.11 -4.54 -13.81
N ARG A 426 -7.11 -4.31 -12.49
CA ARG A 426 -8.23 -4.64 -11.59
C ARG A 426 -8.46 -3.52 -10.56
N PRO A 427 -8.91 -2.34 -11.00
CA PRO A 427 -9.03 -1.17 -10.13
C PRO A 427 -9.97 -1.37 -8.93
N LEU A 428 -10.95 -2.27 -9.04
CA LEU A 428 -11.87 -2.61 -7.95
C LEU A 428 -11.23 -3.43 -6.82
N SER A 429 -10.08 -4.08 -7.07
CA SER A 429 -9.32 -4.85 -6.06
C SER A 429 -7.96 -4.23 -5.76
N ALA A 430 -7.70 -3.02 -6.23
CA ALA A 430 -6.38 -2.38 -6.18
C ALA A 430 -6.11 -1.68 -4.84
N ASN A 431 -5.53 -2.39 -3.87
CA ASN A 431 -5.11 -1.83 -2.58
C ASN A 431 -3.60 -1.48 -2.59
N MET A 432 -3.24 -0.30 -2.08
CA MET A 432 -1.84 0.11 -1.91
C MET A 432 -1.10 -0.86 -0.97
N PRO A 433 -0.02 -1.53 -1.43
CA PRO A 433 0.64 -2.57 -0.66
C PRO A 433 1.32 -2.02 0.60
N GLY A 434 1.08 -2.68 1.73
CA GLY A 434 1.64 -2.30 3.03
C GLY A 434 0.91 -1.16 3.75
N PHE A 435 -0.26 -0.72 3.26
CA PHE A 435 -1.08 0.30 3.93
C PHE A 435 -2.58 0.03 3.83
N GLU A 436 -3.14 -0.04 2.62
CA GLU A 436 -4.56 -0.34 2.44
C GLU A 436 -4.82 -1.83 2.63
N ALA A 437 -6.01 -2.16 3.12
CA ALA A 437 -6.46 -3.52 3.32
C ALA A 437 -7.73 -3.82 2.54
N ASP A 438 -7.99 -5.10 2.28
CA ASP A 438 -9.18 -5.53 1.56
C ASP A 438 -10.41 -5.49 2.47
N ALA A 439 -11.52 -4.92 1.96
CA ALA A 439 -12.83 -5.04 2.59
C ALA A 439 -13.63 -6.23 2.03
N SER A 440 -13.09 -6.90 1.01
CA SER A 440 -13.68 -8.09 0.40
C SER A 440 -12.81 -9.32 0.70
N PRO A 441 -13.42 -10.43 1.14
CA PRO A 441 -12.66 -11.67 1.34
C PRO A 441 -12.32 -12.21 -0.04
N THR A 442 -11.09 -12.08 -0.55
CA THR A 442 -10.55 -12.99 -1.59
C THR A 442 -9.12 -12.76 -2.10
N ARG A 443 -8.42 -11.63 -1.86
CA ARG A 443 -7.16 -11.40 -2.60
C ARG A 443 -6.01 -12.36 -2.25
N TYR A 444 -5.91 -12.78 -0.99
CA TYR A 444 -4.80 -13.61 -0.50
C TYR A 444 -5.22 -14.95 0.12
N SER A 445 -6.51 -15.13 0.38
CA SER A 445 -7.03 -16.40 0.91
C SER A 445 -6.89 -17.52 -0.12
N VAL A 446 -6.21 -18.61 0.27
CA VAL A 446 -6.24 -19.85 -0.50
C VAL A 446 -7.57 -20.52 -0.18
N ASP A 447 -8.51 -20.48 -1.12
CA ASP A 447 -9.77 -21.21 -0.99
C ASP A 447 -9.48 -22.73 -0.96
N SER A 448 -9.38 -23.27 0.26
CA SER A 448 -9.11 -24.68 0.53
C SER A 448 -10.22 -25.61 0.02
N THR A 449 -11.35 -25.07 -0.41
CA THR A 449 -12.49 -25.84 -0.90
C THR A 449 -12.39 -26.25 -2.38
N LYS A 450 -11.44 -25.69 -3.15
CA LYS A 450 -11.32 -25.98 -4.61
C LYS A 450 -10.33 -27.07 -5.00
N ARG A 451 -9.68 -27.76 -4.05
CA ARG A 451 -8.86 -28.95 -4.34
C ARG A 451 -9.47 -30.19 -3.71
N GLY A 452 -10.58 -30.66 -4.26
CA GLY A 452 -11.23 -31.85 -3.73
C GLY A 452 -12.46 -32.31 -4.49
N SER A 453 -12.37 -32.54 -5.80
CA SER A 453 -13.23 -33.51 -6.52
C SER A 453 -12.93 -33.49 -8.01
N GLY A 454 -12.28 -34.54 -8.50
CA GLY A 454 -11.98 -34.68 -9.93
C GLY A 454 -11.25 -35.97 -10.27
N CYS A 455 -11.47 -37.05 -9.49
CA CYS A 455 -11.13 -38.39 -9.96
C CYS A 455 -12.32 -38.89 -10.76
N GLY A 456 -12.20 -38.87 -12.08
CA GLY A 456 -13.28 -39.26 -12.99
C GLY A 456 -12.77 -39.39 -14.42
N ASN A 457 -12.28 -40.59 -14.74
CA ASN A 457 -12.05 -41.17 -16.07
C ASN A 457 -12.53 -40.35 -17.28
N ARG A 458 -11.61 -40.06 -18.21
CA ARG A 458 -11.89 -40.24 -19.65
C ARG A 458 -10.62 -40.47 -20.46
N SER A 459 -10.74 -41.52 -21.27
CA SER A 459 -9.85 -42.18 -22.20
C SER A 459 -9.39 -41.32 -23.38
N SER A 460 -8.13 -41.56 -23.78
CA SER A 460 -7.58 -41.65 -25.14
C SER A 460 -8.11 -40.71 -26.25
N GLN A 461 -7.21 -39.90 -26.81
CA GLN A 461 -6.89 -39.96 -28.25
C GLN A 461 -5.56 -39.26 -28.55
N ARG A 462 -4.66 -40.00 -29.21
CA ARG A 462 -3.42 -39.50 -29.84
C ARG A 462 -3.79 -38.79 -31.14
N VAL A 463 -3.18 -37.64 -31.41
CA VAL A 463 -2.79 -37.24 -32.77
C VAL A 463 -1.43 -36.56 -32.69
N SER A 464 -0.45 -37.22 -33.30
CA SER A 464 0.89 -36.76 -33.66
C SER A 464 0.82 -35.91 -34.93
N LEU A 465 1.63 -34.86 -35.03
CA LEU A 465 2.14 -34.34 -36.32
C LEU A 465 3.47 -33.60 -36.10
N ASP A 466 4.42 -33.96 -36.94
CA ASP A 466 5.84 -33.61 -36.96
C ASP A 466 6.17 -32.22 -37.51
N GLU A 467 7.35 -31.75 -37.10
CA GLU A 467 8.40 -31.00 -37.81
C GLU A 467 8.07 -30.04 -38.96
N ALA A 468 8.58 -28.79 -38.85
CA ALA A 468 9.59 -28.25 -39.78
C ALA A 468 10.11 -26.87 -39.33
N ALA A 469 11.43 -26.75 -39.15
CA ALA A 469 12.18 -25.50 -39.17
C ALA A 469 12.42 -25.05 -40.63
N PRO A 470 12.80 -23.78 -40.87
CA PRO A 470 14.21 -23.56 -41.16
C PRO A 470 14.82 -22.23 -40.64
N ASN A 471 16.16 -22.27 -40.62
CA ASN A 471 17.13 -21.22 -40.31
C ASN A 471 16.99 -19.92 -41.13
N GLY A 472 17.39 -18.80 -40.53
CA GLY A 472 17.77 -17.56 -41.21
C GLY A 472 18.68 -16.67 -40.34
N LYS A 473 19.92 -16.48 -40.78
CA LYS A 473 20.99 -15.66 -40.16
C LYS A 473 20.92 -14.18 -40.59
N ALA A 474 21.65 -13.35 -39.83
CA ALA A 474 22.21 -12.01 -40.15
C ALA A 474 21.20 -10.84 -40.06
N SER A 475 21.53 -9.63 -39.60
CA SER A 475 22.79 -8.91 -39.36
C SER A 475 22.50 -7.63 -38.55
N SER A 476 23.47 -7.17 -37.76
CA SER A 476 23.57 -5.81 -37.19
C SER A 476 23.57 -4.72 -38.28
N PRO A 477 23.22 -3.47 -37.94
CA PRO A 477 24.30 -2.48 -37.82
C PRO A 477 24.16 -1.47 -36.67
N THR A 478 25.33 -0.94 -36.36
CA THR A 478 25.73 0.14 -35.45
C THR A 478 25.23 1.54 -35.82
N GLY A 479 25.03 2.36 -34.78
CA GLY A 479 25.00 3.84 -34.80
C GLY A 479 24.25 4.32 -33.55
N GLY A 480 24.80 5.05 -32.57
CA GLY A 480 25.84 6.07 -32.58
C GLY A 480 25.17 7.44 -32.35
N LEU A 481 25.57 8.16 -31.28
CA LEU A 481 25.25 9.57 -30.92
C LEU A 481 23.87 9.77 -30.24
N LEU A 482 23.66 10.53 -29.16
CA LEU A 482 24.42 11.57 -28.46
C LEU A 482 24.06 11.58 -26.97
N SER A 483 25.08 11.63 -26.11
CA SER A 483 24.97 12.07 -24.73
C SER A 483 24.83 13.58 -24.68
N ARG A 484 23.84 14.09 -23.93
CA ARG A 484 23.87 15.48 -23.43
C ARG A 484 23.51 15.49 -21.95
N ASN A 485 24.54 15.87 -21.19
CA ASN A 485 24.51 16.19 -19.77
C ASN A 485 23.50 17.30 -19.47
N LEU A 486 22.51 17.02 -18.62
CA LEU A 486 21.81 18.02 -17.81
C LEU A 486 21.53 17.39 -16.44
N ALA A 487 22.58 17.25 -15.65
CA ALA A 487 22.46 16.97 -14.22
C ALA A 487 23.43 17.88 -13.50
N LYS A 488 22.90 18.99 -12.97
CA LYS A 488 23.45 19.72 -11.82
C LYS A 488 22.39 20.70 -11.33
N ASP A 489 22.28 20.76 -10.01
CA ASP A 489 21.57 21.75 -9.21
C ASP A 489 20.09 21.49 -8.89
N LEU A 490 19.84 20.43 -8.12
CA LEU A 490 18.73 20.39 -7.16
C LEU A 490 19.29 20.14 -5.75
N PRO A 491 18.90 20.93 -4.73
CA PRO A 491 19.44 20.81 -3.37
C PRO A 491 18.96 19.51 -2.71
N LYS A 492 19.92 18.74 -2.18
CA LYS A 492 19.67 17.56 -1.34
C LYS A 492 18.90 18.00 -0.08
N VAL A 493 17.70 17.47 0.09
CA VAL A 493 16.98 17.53 1.38
C VAL A 493 17.67 16.54 2.32
N PRO A 494 18.10 16.95 3.54
CA PRO A 494 18.76 16.03 4.45
C PRO A 494 17.78 14.94 4.89
N LEU A 495 18.21 13.69 4.73
CA LEU A 495 17.66 12.51 5.39
C LEU A 495 17.59 12.79 6.89
N LEU A 496 16.41 12.62 7.48
CA LEU A 496 16.25 12.66 8.93
C LEU A 496 17.03 11.49 9.55
N PRO A 497 17.72 11.72 10.69
CA PRO A 497 18.64 10.77 11.31
C PRO A 497 17.97 9.48 11.82
#